data_AF-A0A507WGM6-F1
#
_entry.id   AF-A0A507WGM6-F1
#
_cell.length_a   1.000
_cell.length_b   1.000
_cell.length_c   1.000
_cell.angle_alpha   90.00
_cell.angle_beta   90.00
_cell.angle_gamma   90.00
#
_symmetry.space_group_name_H-M   'P 1'
#
loop_
_entity.id
_entity.type
_entity.pdbx_description
1 polymer ?
#
loop_
_entity_poly.entity_id
_entity_poly.type
_entity_poly.pdbx_seq_one_letter_code
_entity_poly.pdbx_strand_id
1 'polypeptide(L)' 'MSNKKTVREVLCKHPDLFDLVIMLAEKDDIVASEEKEDGIQQVILSRSGKKKKKQFTFTLNKDGDYIFKVKADNS' A
#
# COMPACT_ATOMS: atom_id res chain seq x y z
N MET A 1 26.53 2.25 10.76
CA MET A 1 26.44 1.90 9.33
C MET A 1 24.98 1.67 9.00
N SER A 2 24.44 2.35 7.98
CA SER A 2 23.04 2.16 7.58
C SER A 2 22.89 0.74 7.01
N ASN A 3 22.06 -0.10 7.65
CA ASN A 3 21.71 -1.45 7.18
C ASN A 3 20.86 -1.34 5.90
N LYS A 4 21.47 -0.89 4.81
CA LYS A 4 20.81 -0.78 3.51
C LYS A 4 20.63 -2.18 2.96
N LYS A 5 19.37 -2.57 2.75
CA LYS A 5 18.99 -3.78 2.02
C LYS A 5 18.57 -3.39 0.62
N THR A 6 18.77 -4.27 -0.34
CA THR A 6 18.22 -4.10 -1.68
C THR A 6 16.69 -4.13 -1.61
N VAL A 7 16.02 -3.44 -2.54
CA VAL A 7 14.56 -3.47 -2.66
C VAL A 7 14.06 -4.92 -2.77
N ARG A 8 14.77 -5.78 -3.53
CA ARG A 8 14.45 -7.21 -3.64
C ARG A 8 14.45 -7.92 -2.28
N GLU A 9 15.47 -7.72 -1.45
CA GLU A 9 15.55 -8.35 -0.12
C GLU A 9 14.43 -7.91 0.82
N VAL A 10 13.99 -6.66 0.70
CA VAL A 10 12.86 -6.14 1.47
C VAL A 10 11.56 -6.77 0.96
N LEU A 11 11.32 -6.77 -0.35
CA LEU A 11 10.09 -7.29 -0.94
C LEU A 11 9.94 -8.81 -0.80
N CYS A 12 11.05 -9.58 -0.77
CA CYS A 12 10.99 -11.02 -0.47
C CYS A 12 10.39 -11.33 0.91
N LYS A 13 10.46 -10.38 1.86
CA LYS A 13 9.85 -10.51 3.19
C LYS A 13 8.44 -9.91 3.26
N HIS A 14 8.06 -9.13 2.25
CA HIS A 14 6.81 -8.38 2.18
C HIS A 14 6.23 -8.50 0.76
N PRO A 15 5.76 -9.70 0.37
CA PRO A 15 5.31 -9.96 -1.00
C PRO A 15 4.17 -9.04 -1.45
N ASP A 16 3.37 -8.50 -0.52
CA ASP A 16 2.31 -7.55 -0.86
C ASP A 16 2.85 -6.22 -1.41
N LEU A 17 4.03 -5.78 -0.97
CA LEU A 17 4.70 -4.61 -1.53
C LEU A 17 5.18 -4.86 -2.97
N PHE A 18 5.35 -6.12 -3.37
CA PHE A 18 5.75 -6.50 -4.73
C PHE A 18 4.65 -6.09 -5.72
N ASP A 19 3.38 -6.29 -5.36
CA ASP A 19 2.24 -5.89 -6.19
C ASP A 19 2.15 -4.37 -6.32
N LEU A 20 2.46 -3.61 -5.26
CA LEU A 20 2.51 -2.14 -5.33
C LEU A 20 3.58 -1.67 -6.32
N VAL A 21 4.78 -2.26 -6.25
CA VAL A 21 5.89 -1.95 -7.17
C VAL A 21 5.53 -2.36 -8.60
N ILE A 22 4.90 -3.50 -8.81
CA ILE A 22 4.44 -3.96 -10.14
C ILE A 22 3.41 -2.98 -10.70
N MET A 23 2.40 -2.57 -9.93
CA MET A 23 1.39 -1.60 -10.42
C MET A 23 2.04 -0.31 -10.92
N LEU A 24 3.02 0.21 -10.17
CA LEU A 24 3.77 1.40 -10.57
C LEU A 24 4.63 1.14 -11.83
N ALA A 25 5.25 -0.03 -11.95
CA ALA A 25 6.10 -0.39 -13.09
C ALA A 25 5.31 -0.67 -14.37
N GLU A 26 4.11 -1.25 -14.26
CA GLU A 26 3.22 -1.58 -15.39
C GLU A 26 2.45 -0.37 -15.93
N LYS A 27 2.64 0.82 -15.35
CA LYS A 27 1.90 2.05 -15.68
C LYS A 27 0.38 1.88 -15.54
N ASP A 28 -0.04 1.10 -14.54
CA ASP A 28 -1.45 1.06 -14.19
C ASP A 28 -1.90 2.47 -13.76
N ASP A 29 -3.13 2.84 -14.11
CA ASP A 29 -3.77 4.03 -13.58
C ASP A 29 -4.07 3.80 -12.09
N ILE A 30 -3.15 4.19 -11.21
CA ILE A 30 -3.33 4.13 -9.76
C ILE A 30 -4.00 5.41 -9.28
N VAL A 31 -5.04 5.27 -8.47
CA VAL A 31 -5.73 6.37 -7.80
C VAL A 31 -5.52 6.28 -6.29
N ALA A 32 -5.50 7.44 -5.64
CA ALA A 32 -5.42 7.57 -4.20
C ALA A 32 -6.68 8.26 -3.67
N SER A 33 -7.25 7.76 -2.57
CA SER A 33 -8.25 8.46 -1.77
C SER A 33 -7.71 8.72 -0.37
N GLU A 34 -8.07 9.87 0.19
CA GLU A 34 -7.84 10.18 1.60
C GLU A 34 -9.18 10.10 2.33
N GLU A 35 -9.24 9.24 3.34
CA GLU A 35 -10.44 8.98 4.13
C GLU A 35 -10.16 9.21 5.61
N LYS A 36 -11.20 9.59 6.37
CA LYS A 36 -11.16 9.64 7.83
C LYS A 36 -12.18 8.68 8.38
N GLU A 37 -11.71 7.54 8.88
CA GLU A 37 -12.52 6.52 9.54
C GLU A 37 -12.19 6.56 11.04
N ASP A 38 -13.20 6.71 11.90
CA ASP A 38 -13.05 6.79 13.36
C ASP A 38 -12.03 7.84 13.87
N GLY A 39 -11.90 8.96 13.14
CA GLY A 39 -10.96 10.04 13.46
C GLY A 39 -9.51 9.73 13.09
N ILE A 40 -9.25 8.60 12.43
CA ILE A 40 -7.93 8.18 11.97
C ILE A 40 -7.82 8.48 10.47
N GLN A 41 -6.77 9.20 10.06
CA GLN A 41 -6.51 9.49 8.65
C GLN A 41 -5.97 8.25 7.94
N GLN A 42 -6.61 7.89 6.84
CA GLN A 42 -6.23 6.78 5.98
C GLN A 42 -5.96 7.27 4.57
N VAL A 43 -4.91 6.74 3.94
CA VAL A 43 -4.63 6.89 2.52
C VAL A 43 -4.81 5.53 1.86
N ILE A 44 -5.68 5.44 0.87
CA ILE A 44 -6.00 4.20 0.19
C ILE A 44 -5.52 4.31 -1.25
N LEU A 45 -4.61 3.43 -1.66
CA LEU A 45 -4.18 3.28 -3.04
C LEU A 45 -4.91 2.12 -3.70
N SER A 46 -5.45 2.35 -4.89
CA SER A 46 -6.17 1.34 -5.67
C SER A 46 -6.00 1.55 -7.17
N ARG A 47 -6.30 0.53 -7.99
CA ARG A 47 -6.30 0.65 -9.45
C ARG A 47 -7.60 1.27 -9.94
N SER A 48 -7.51 2.28 -10.80
CA SER A 48 -8.65 2.91 -11.47
C SER A 48 -9.48 1.86 -12.22
N GLY A 49 -10.80 1.94 -12.08
CA GLY A 49 -11.75 1.09 -12.82
C GLY A 49 -11.81 -0.40 -12.42
N LYS A 50 -10.97 -0.88 -11.48
CA LYS A 50 -10.96 -2.28 -11.04
C LYS A 50 -11.45 -2.40 -9.60
N LYS A 51 -12.78 -2.47 -9.43
CA LYS A 51 -13.51 -2.52 -8.14
C LYS A 51 -13.14 -3.67 -7.17
N LYS A 52 -12.29 -4.63 -7.56
CA LYS A 52 -11.95 -5.83 -6.77
C LYS A 52 -10.48 -6.24 -6.78
N LYS A 53 -9.56 -5.39 -7.25
CA LYS A 53 -8.12 -5.71 -7.20
C LYS A 53 -7.46 -5.00 -6.02
N LYS A 54 -6.66 -5.77 -5.28
CA LYS A 54 -5.89 -5.44 -4.05
C LYS A 54 -5.80 -3.93 -3.74
N GLN A 55 -6.27 -3.56 -2.54
CA GLN A 55 -6.16 -2.21 -2.01
C GLN A 55 -5.04 -2.12 -0.98
N PHE A 56 -4.34 -1.00 -0.98
CA PHE A 56 -3.25 -0.70 -0.07
C PHE A 56 -3.65 0.46 0.82
N THR A 57 -3.79 0.21 2.12
CA THR A 57 -4.24 1.20 3.09
C THR A 57 -3.08 1.60 3.99
N PHE A 58 -2.82 2.90 4.07
CA PHE A 58 -1.85 3.51 4.97
C PHE A 58 -2.60 4.30 6.02
N THR A 59 -2.49 3.90 7.27
CA THR A 59 -3.19 4.52 8.40
C THR A 59 -2.21 5.37 9.20
N LEU A 60 -2.46 6.67 9.34
CA LEU A 60 -1.65 7.54 10.18
C LEU A 60 -1.97 7.26 11.66
N ASN A 61 -0.97 6.86 12.44
CA ASN A 61 -1.13 6.64 13.87
C ASN A 61 -1.00 7.98 14.65
N LYS A 62 -1.22 7.92 15.97
CA LYS A 62 -1.16 9.10 16.86
C LYS A 62 0.25 9.69 16.99
N ASP A 63 1.27 8.88 16.73
CA ASP A 63 2.68 9.25 16.79
C ASP A 63 3.18 9.92 15.49
N GLY A 64 2.33 9.98 14.46
CA GLY A 64 2.66 10.55 13.16
C GLY A 64 3.30 9.57 12.16
N ASP A 65 3.36 8.28 12.50
CA ASP A 65 3.85 7.22 11.62
C ASP A 65 2.71 6.59 10.80
N TYR A 66 3.01 6.15 9.59
CA TYR A 66 2.07 5.40 8.76
C TYR A 66 2.18 3.90 9.01
N ILE A 67 1.07 3.29 9.39
CA ILE A 67 0.90 1.84 9.49
C ILE A 67 0.31 1.33 8.17
N PHE A 68 1.05 0.45 7.50
CA PHE A 68 0.64 -0.15 6.23
C PHE A 68 -0.14 -1.44 6.45
N LYS A 69 -1.31 -1.56 5.81
CA LYS A 69 -2.14 -2.77 5.77
C LYS A 69 -2.57 -3.05 4.33
N VAL A 70 -2.49 -4.31 3.94
CA VAL A 70 -2.95 -4.77 2.61
C VAL A 70 -4.30 -5.44 2.80
N LYS A 71 -5.31 -4.97 2.08
CA LYS A 71 -6.62 -5.64 2.02
C LYS A 71 -6.70 -6.35 0.67
N ALA A 72 -6.42 -7.64 0.69
CA ALA A 72 -6.70 -8.53 -0.43
C ALA A 72 -8.10 -9.10 -0.23
N ASP A 73 -8.97 -8.91 -1.20
CA ASP A 73 -10.23 -9.66 -1.29
C ASP A 73 -9.85 -11.11 -1.60
N ASN A 74 -9.74 -11.95 -0.57
CA ASN A 74 -9.76 -13.40 -0.76
C ASN A 74 -11.24 -13.78 -0.89
N SER A 75 -11.67 -14.01 -2.14
CA SER A 75 -12.96 -14.67 -2.43
C SER A 75 -13.09 -16.00 -1.70
#